data_AF-A0A7Y5F2P0-F1
#
_entry.id   AF-A0A7Y5F2P0-F1
#
_cell.length_a   1.000
_cell.length_b   1.000
_cell.length_c   1.000
_cell.angle_alpha   90.00
_cell.angle_beta   90.00
_cell.angle_gamma   90.00
#
_symmetry.space_group_name_H-M   'P 1'
#
loop_
_entity.id
_entity.type
_entity.pdbx_description
1 polymer ?
#
loop_
_entity_poly.entity_id
_entity_poly.type
_entity_poly.pdbx_seq_one_letter_code
_entity_poly.pdbx_strand_id
1 'polypeptide(L)'
;MLIKRNLLLLICTVVLGGMFGCAMGTPVTSEPLPLPTLTTTETPVPTETVVPAFDGERAYEDVKFQVDLGPRIPGTEGHAAVIDWMVAELEAAGWAATVQEGEYLGNPIRNVVAKRAETPGAAWIILGAHFDTRSRADHDPDPARQSDPVPGANDGASGVAVLLELARVLPPDLDKNVWLVFFDAEDDGRIEGKEWIMGSSFFVQQLTADENAPLPDAAVIVDMIGDADLNVYLEMNSDPGLSAEIWGVAASLGYQEAIISVPRHRMLDDHIPFRNAGIPAVDMIDFDYPYWHTVEDTVDKVSAKSLTMIGETLLKWLSQP
;
A
#
# COMPACT_ATOMS: atom_id res chain seq x y z
N MET A 1 10.16 24.81 46.04
CA MET A 1 10.80 26.01 46.62
C MET A 1 11.49 25.61 47.93
N LEU A 2 12.80 25.33 47.91
CA LEU A 2 13.75 25.68 48.99
C LEU A 2 15.16 25.21 48.60
N ILE A 3 16.03 26.19 48.37
CA ILE A 3 17.47 26.11 48.20
C ILE A 3 18.11 26.35 49.57
N LYS A 4 19.13 25.56 49.97
CA LYS A 4 20.17 25.93 50.97
C LYS A 4 21.48 25.22 50.59
N ARG A 5 22.53 25.92 50.12
CA ARG A 5 23.57 26.74 50.82
C ARG A 5 24.60 25.89 51.58
N ASN A 6 25.86 25.84 51.12
CA ASN A 6 27.05 26.63 51.53
C ASN A 6 28.02 25.75 52.37
N LEU A 7 29.27 25.51 51.94
CA LEU A 7 30.51 26.33 52.09
C LEU A 7 31.28 26.05 53.39
N LEU A 8 32.54 25.55 53.28
CA LEU A 8 33.76 25.86 54.07
C LEU A 8 34.86 24.84 53.68
N LEU A 9 36.07 25.13 53.19
CA LEU A 9 37.20 26.03 53.53
C LEU A 9 38.15 25.51 54.66
N LEU A 10 39.46 25.66 54.40
CA LEU A 10 40.66 25.58 55.27
C LEU A 10 41.26 24.19 55.60
N ILE A 11 42.58 23.93 55.75
CA ILE A 11 43.91 24.52 55.39
C ILE A 11 44.99 23.71 56.18
N CYS A 12 46.26 23.73 55.72
CA CYS A 12 47.53 23.48 56.47
C CYS A 12 47.90 22.01 56.84
N THR A 13 49.17 21.54 56.90
CA THR A 13 50.49 22.20 57.05
C THR A 13 51.65 21.18 56.84
N VAL A 14 52.85 21.67 56.44
CA VAL A 14 54.22 21.35 56.95
C VAL A 14 54.88 19.99 56.55
N VAL A 15 56.20 19.81 56.26
CA VAL A 15 57.42 20.59 55.91
C VAL A 15 58.58 19.55 55.77
N LEU A 16 59.68 19.94 55.11
CA LEU A 16 61.12 19.66 55.39
C LEU A 16 61.91 18.76 54.42
N GLY A 17 62.95 19.37 53.82
CA GLY A 17 64.33 18.85 53.85
C GLY A 17 64.92 18.30 52.54
N GLY A 18 66.09 18.82 52.14
CA GLY A 18 67.06 17.99 51.40
C GLY A 18 67.90 18.63 50.28
N MET A 19 69.00 19.27 50.68
CA MET A 19 70.34 19.30 50.06
C MET A 19 70.58 19.66 48.57
N PHE A 20 71.49 20.63 48.42
CA PHE A 20 72.21 21.04 47.22
C PHE A 20 73.12 19.93 46.66
N GLY A 21 73.05 19.72 45.35
CA GLY A 21 74.07 19.04 44.55
C GLY A 21 74.24 19.79 43.23
N CYS A 22 75.39 20.44 43.04
CA CYS A 22 75.75 21.19 41.85
C CYS A 22 76.33 20.22 40.81
N ALA A 23 75.68 20.05 39.66
CA ALA A 23 76.22 19.34 38.51
C ALA A 23 76.03 20.20 37.25
N MET A 24 77.14 20.44 36.56
CA MET A 24 77.27 21.28 35.38
C MET A 24 76.72 20.56 34.14
N GLY A 25 75.71 21.19 33.53
CA GLY A 25 75.46 21.34 32.08
C GLY A 25 75.70 20.19 31.09
N THR A 26 74.61 19.78 30.44
CA THR A 26 74.56 19.47 29.01
C THR A 26 73.31 20.11 28.40
N PRO A 27 73.37 20.78 27.24
CA PRO A 27 72.18 21.34 26.61
C PRO A 27 71.38 20.21 25.97
N VAL A 28 70.24 19.86 26.56
CA VAL A 28 69.26 18.98 25.91
C VAL A 28 68.20 19.88 25.30
N THR A 29 68.16 19.88 23.97
CA THR A 29 67.09 20.44 23.16
C THR A 29 65.76 19.83 23.57
N SER A 30 64.86 20.62 24.11
CA SER A 30 63.47 20.22 24.36
C SER A 30 62.74 20.11 23.03
N GLU A 31 62.36 18.90 22.64
CA GLU A 31 61.37 18.71 21.58
C GLU A 31 60.01 19.30 22.02
N PRO A 32 59.23 19.90 21.10
CA PRO A 32 57.90 20.37 21.42
C PRO A 32 57.00 19.18 21.77
N LEU A 33 56.24 19.30 22.86
CA LEU A 33 55.21 18.33 23.22
C LEU A 33 54.21 18.18 22.05
N PRO A 34 53.85 16.95 21.65
CA PRO A 34 52.83 16.75 20.62
C PRO A 34 51.49 17.29 21.13
N LEU A 35 50.83 18.12 20.31
CA LEU A 35 49.47 18.58 20.60
C LEU A 35 48.53 17.37 20.72
N PRO A 36 47.58 17.39 21.66
CA PRO A 36 46.55 16.36 21.74
C PRO A 36 45.77 16.33 20.42
N THR A 37 45.84 15.20 19.73
CA THR A 37 45.04 14.95 18.54
C THR A 37 43.60 14.83 18.99
N LEU A 38 42.76 15.80 18.62
CA LEU A 38 41.33 15.71 18.81
C LEU A 38 40.83 14.62 17.87
N THR A 39 40.58 13.43 18.42
CA THR A 39 39.87 12.37 17.72
C THR A 39 38.43 12.83 17.58
N THR A 40 38.07 13.32 16.39
CA THR A 40 36.68 13.52 16.01
C THR A 40 36.02 12.14 16.00
N THR A 41 35.18 11.88 17.01
CA THR A 41 34.26 10.75 16.99
C THR A 41 33.30 11.00 15.83
N GLU A 42 33.50 10.33 14.70
CA GLU A 42 32.54 10.33 13.61
C GLU A 42 31.25 9.71 14.14
N THR A 43 30.22 10.55 14.28
CA THR A 43 28.85 10.09 14.51
C THR A 43 28.48 9.16 13.35
N PRO A 44 27.99 7.93 13.61
CA PRO A 44 27.56 7.06 12.51
C PRO A 44 26.49 7.81 11.71
N VAL A 45 26.76 8.00 10.42
CA VAL A 45 25.77 8.51 9.47
C VAL A 45 24.61 7.52 9.50
N PRO A 46 23.36 7.97 9.73
CA PRO A 46 22.21 7.08 9.63
C PRO A 46 22.22 6.43 8.26
N THR A 47 22.24 5.11 8.20
CA THR A 47 21.96 4.38 6.96
C THR A 47 20.56 4.79 6.53
N GLU A 48 20.45 5.62 5.50
CA GLU A 48 19.18 5.90 4.84
C GLU A 48 18.58 4.55 4.46
N THR A 49 17.47 4.18 5.10
CA THR A 49 16.65 3.06 4.69
C THR A 49 16.11 3.40 3.31
N VAL A 50 16.75 2.85 2.26
CA VAL A 50 16.27 2.98 0.89
C VAL A 50 14.94 2.24 0.84
N VAL A 51 13.83 2.99 0.81
CA VAL A 51 12.51 2.44 0.53
C VAL A 51 12.57 1.85 -0.88
N PRO A 52 12.25 0.56 -1.08
CA PRO A 52 12.23 -0.03 -2.41
C PRO A 52 11.26 0.75 -3.31
N ALA A 53 11.66 1.03 -4.55
CA ALA A 53 10.76 1.59 -5.54
C ALA A 53 9.72 0.53 -5.97
N PHE A 54 8.54 0.99 -6.38
CA PHE A 54 7.52 0.13 -6.99
C PHE A 54 8.04 -0.45 -8.32
N ASP A 55 7.94 -1.76 -8.51
CA ASP A 55 8.36 -2.46 -9.74
C ASP A 55 7.15 -2.87 -10.58
N GLY A 56 6.84 -2.08 -11.61
CA GLY A 56 5.71 -2.36 -12.50
C GLY A 56 5.90 -3.58 -13.40
N GLU A 57 7.13 -4.02 -13.66
CA GLU A 57 7.37 -5.26 -14.41
C GLU A 57 7.06 -6.47 -13.53
N ARG A 58 7.41 -6.42 -12.24
CA ARG A 58 7.01 -7.45 -11.28
C ARG A 58 5.49 -7.51 -11.10
N ALA A 59 4.83 -6.35 -10.99
CA ALA A 59 3.37 -6.29 -10.98
C ALA A 59 2.75 -6.85 -12.28
N TYR A 60 3.36 -6.58 -13.44
CA TYR A 60 2.87 -7.15 -14.70
C TYR A 60 2.99 -8.69 -14.75
N GLU A 61 4.07 -9.25 -14.19
CA GLU A 61 4.19 -10.70 -14.05
C GLU A 61 3.15 -11.29 -13.08
N ASP A 62 2.73 -10.55 -12.05
CA ASP A 62 1.62 -10.95 -11.18
C ASP A 62 0.27 -10.98 -11.93
N VAL A 63 0.03 -10.03 -12.85
CA VAL A 63 -1.16 -10.07 -13.73
C VAL A 63 -1.15 -11.32 -14.60
N LYS A 64 -0.02 -11.62 -15.22
CA LYS A 64 0.15 -12.82 -16.05
C LYS A 64 -0.12 -14.09 -15.26
N PHE A 65 0.45 -14.18 -14.07
CA PHE A 65 0.25 -15.34 -13.21
C PHE A 65 -1.24 -15.56 -12.91
N GLN A 66 -1.97 -14.51 -12.54
CA GLN A 66 -3.40 -14.59 -12.26
C GLN A 66 -4.21 -15.06 -13.48
N VAL A 67 -3.91 -14.55 -14.68
CA VAL A 67 -4.60 -14.96 -15.91
C VAL A 67 -4.25 -16.40 -16.31
N ASP A 68 -3.01 -16.85 -16.08
CA ASP A 68 -2.57 -18.23 -16.35
C ASP A 68 -3.27 -19.27 -15.46
N LEU A 69 -3.83 -18.87 -14.31
CA LEU A 69 -4.71 -19.72 -13.48
C LEU A 69 -6.07 -19.99 -14.16
N GLY A 70 -6.39 -19.25 -15.22
CA GLY A 70 -7.71 -19.20 -15.84
C GLY A 70 -8.67 -18.22 -15.14
N PRO A 71 -9.93 -18.15 -15.59
CA PRO A 71 -10.94 -17.28 -14.97
C PRO A 71 -11.10 -17.57 -13.47
N ARG A 72 -11.10 -16.52 -12.65
CA ARG A 72 -11.21 -16.58 -11.20
C ARG A 72 -12.66 -16.45 -10.72
N ILE A 73 -13.58 -17.14 -11.38
CA ILE A 73 -15.01 -17.10 -11.05
C ILE A 73 -15.22 -17.70 -9.65
N PRO A 74 -15.97 -17.05 -8.75
CA PRO A 74 -16.16 -17.53 -7.38
C PRO A 74 -16.59 -19.00 -7.32
N GLY A 75 -15.84 -19.80 -6.55
CA GLY A 75 -16.09 -21.23 -6.36
C GLY A 75 -15.45 -22.18 -7.38
N THR A 76 -14.69 -21.67 -8.36
CA THR A 76 -13.92 -22.50 -9.31
C THR A 76 -12.51 -22.83 -8.82
N GLU A 77 -11.79 -23.71 -9.54
CA GLU A 77 -10.39 -24.05 -9.23
C GLU A 77 -9.45 -22.84 -9.38
N GLY A 78 -9.64 -22.00 -10.42
CA GLY A 78 -8.84 -20.79 -10.63
C GLY A 78 -9.02 -19.77 -9.50
N HIS A 79 -10.26 -19.64 -9.00
CA HIS A 79 -10.59 -18.81 -7.83
C HIS A 79 -9.93 -19.31 -6.54
N ALA A 80 -9.98 -20.61 -6.27
CA ALA A 80 -9.29 -21.17 -5.11
C ALA A 80 -7.76 -20.99 -5.21
N ALA A 81 -7.20 -21.20 -6.40
CA ALA A 81 -5.76 -21.08 -6.63
C ALA A 81 -5.25 -19.63 -6.46
N VAL A 82 -6.00 -18.62 -6.93
CA VAL A 82 -5.59 -17.22 -6.78
C VAL A 82 -5.61 -16.78 -5.32
N ILE A 83 -6.58 -17.24 -4.52
CA ILE A 83 -6.64 -16.96 -3.08
C ILE A 83 -5.41 -17.53 -2.37
N ASP A 84 -5.11 -18.81 -2.61
CA ASP A 84 -3.95 -19.48 -1.99
C ASP A 84 -2.64 -18.79 -2.37
N TRP A 85 -2.51 -18.37 -3.63
CA TRP A 85 -1.35 -17.65 -4.12
C TRP A 85 -1.21 -16.25 -3.50
N MET A 86 -2.30 -15.45 -3.47
CA MET A 86 -2.26 -14.12 -2.85
C MET A 86 -1.85 -14.19 -1.38
N VAL A 87 -2.41 -15.14 -0.61
CA VAL A 87 -2.02 -15.35 0.79
C VAL A 87 -0.52 -15.63 0.90
N ALA A 88 0.01 -16.53 0.06
CA ALA A 88 1.42 -16.87 0.09
C ALA A 88 2.34 -15.67 -0.27
N GLU A 89 1.97 -14.88 -1.28
CA GLU A 89 2.73 -13.68 -1.68
C GLU A 89 2.73 -12.61 -0.57
N LEU A 90 1.58 -12.39 0.07
CA LEU A 90 1.44 -11.44 1.17
C LEU A 90 2.24 -11.87 2.40
N GLU A 91 2.20 -13.15 2.77
CA GLU A 91 3.00 -13.72 3.86
C GLU A 91 4.50 -13.61 3.56
N ALA A 92 4.92 -13.90 2.32
CA ALA A 92 6.31 -13.74 1.89
C ALA A 92 6.77 -12.27 1.95
N ALA A 93 5.86 -11.32 1.74
CA ALA A 93 6.08 -9.88 1.90
C ALA A 93 5.98 -9.39 3.36
N GLY A 94 5.82 -10.29 4.33
CA GLY A 94 5.80 -9.99 5.76
C GLY A 94 4.47 -9.46 6.29
N TRP A 95 3.36 -9.78 5.63
CA TRP A 95 2.01 -9.45 6.09
C TRP A 95 1.34 -10.65 6.75
N ALA A 96 0.51 -10.41 7.76
CA ALA A 96 -0.40 -11.41 8.28
C ALA A 96 -1.65 -11.45 7.38
N ALA A 97 -1.70 -12.40 6.45
CA ALA A 97 -2.80 -12.60 5.53
C ALA A 97 -3.81 -13.63 6.09
N THR A 98 -5.10 -13.34 5.93
CA THR A 98 -6.19 -14.22 6.36
C THR A 98 -7.31 -14.21 5.32
N VAL A 99 -7.96 -15.35 5.11
CA VAL A 99 -9.19 -15.41 4.32
C VAL A 99 -10.38 -15.12 5.24
N GLN A 100 -11.10 -14.03 4.95
CA GLN A 100 -12.36 -13.70 5.60
C GLN A 100 -13.49 -14.41 4.86
N GLU A 101 -14.00 -15.49 5.46
CA GLU A 101 -15.05 -16.31 4.88
C GLU A 101 -16.43 -15.98 5.49
N GLY A 102 -17.46 -16.02 4.65
CA GLY A 102 -18.84 -15.83 5.09
C GLY A 102 -19.84 -16.03 3.96
N GLU A 103 -21.04 -15.49 4.16
CA GLU A 103 -22.12 -15.51 3.17
C GLU A 103 -22.75 -14.13 3.09
N TYR A 104 -23.01 -13.65 1.86
CA TYR A 104 -23.72 -12.42 1.60
C TYR A 104 -24.82 -12.66 0.56
N LEU A 105 -26.07 -12.35 0.93
CA LEU A 105 -27.26 -12.59 0.10
C LEU A 105 -27.37 -14.03 -0.43
N GLY A 106 -26.93 -15.03 0.35
CA GLY A 106 -26.96 -16.44 -0.06
C GLY A 106 -25.75 -16.90 -0.89
N ASN A 107 -24.77 -16.03 -1.15
CA ASN A 107 -23.56 -16.36 -1.90
C ASN A 107 -22.36 -16.49 -0.95
N PRO A 108 -21.52 -17.54 -1.10
CA PRO A 108 -20.29 -17.66 -0.32
C PRO A 108 -19.31 -16.55 -0.72
N ILE A 109 -18.67 -15.95 0.27
CA ILE A 109 -17.68 -14.87 0.11
C ILE A 109 -16.37 -15.31 0.75
N ARG A 110 -15.25 -15.09 0.05
CA ARG A 110 -13.89 -15.38 0.53
C ARG A 110 -12.93 -14.22 0.23
N ASN A 111 -13.09 -13.10 0.94
CA ASN A 111 -12.17 -11.98 0.83
C ASN A 111 -10.78 -12.36 1.39
N VAL A 112 -9.70 -11.78 0.86
CA VAL A 112 -8.36 -11.88 1.46
C VAL A 112 -8.02 -10.57 2.16
N VAL A 113 -7.62 -10.65 3.43
CA VAL A 113 -7.28 -9.48 4.25
C VAL A 113 -5.87 -9.63 4.77
N ALA A 114 -4.98 -8.70 4.45
CA ALA A 114 -3.60 -8.66 4.91
C ALA A 114 -3.30 -7.42 5.75
N LYS A 115 -2.65 -7.63 6.89
CA LYS A 115 -2.34 -6.60 7.88
C LYS A 115 -0.92 -6.73 8.40
N ARG A 116 -0.35 -5.62 8.87
CA ARG A 116 0.86 -5.60 9.70
C ARG A 116 0.50 -5.22 11.15
N ALA A 117 1.50 -5.22 12.03
CA ALA A 117 1.32 -4.74 13.39
C ALA A 117 0.88 -3.27 13.36
N GLU A 118 -0.20 -2.97 14.08
CA GLU A 118 -0.79 -1.63 14.08
C GLU A 118 -0.14 -0.74 15.15
N THR A 119 0.04 0.54 14.81
CA THR A 119 0.45 1.59 15.72
C THR A 119 -0.81 2.30 16.27
N PRO A 120 -1.08 2.24 17.59
CA PRO A 120 -2.23 2.90 18.17
C PRO A 120 -2.26 4.41 17.90
N GLY A 121 -3.38 4.90 17.36
CA GLY A 121 -3.58 6.32 17.06
C GLY A 121 -2.94 6.81 15.76
N ALA A 122 -2.24 5.94 15.01
CA ALA A 122 -1.86 6.21 13.63
C ALA A 122 -3.07 6.16 12.71
N ALA A 123 -3.02 6.91 11.60
CA ALA A 123 -4.08 6.88 10.59
C ALA A 123 -4.24 5.46 10.04
N TRP A 124 -5.49 5.05 9.82
CA TRP A 124 -5.82 3.72 9.32
C TRP A 124 -6.40 3.79 7.91
N ILE A 125 -5.66 3.23 6.96
CA ILE A 125 -5.97 3.25 5.54
C ILE A 125 -6.24 1.83 5.05
N ILE A 126 -7.28 1.66 4.24
CA ILE A 126 -7.54 0.44 3.48
C ILE A 126 -7.17 0.68 2.02
N LEU A 127 -6.37 -0.20 1.44
CA LEU A 127 -6.26 -0.34 -0.01
C LEU A 127 -7.04 -1.59 -0.43
N GLY A 128 -7.86 -1.46 -1.47
CA GLY A 128 -8.73 -2.53 -1.95
C GLY A 128 -8.64 -2.77 -3.45
N ALA A 129 -8.88 -4.01 -3.86
CA ALA A 129 -9.12 -4.40 -5.25
C ALA A 129 -9.99 -5.67 -5.26
N HIS A 130 -10.89 -5.83 -6.22
CA HIS A 130 -11.53 -7.13 -6.42
C HIS A 130 -10.57 -8.07 -7.18
N PHE A 131 -10.74 -9.38 -7.03
CA PHE A 131 -9.86 -10.38 -7.67
C PHE A 131 -10.59 -11.42 -8.50
N ASP A 132 -11.92 -11.53 -8.32
CA ASP A 132 -12.74 -12.43 -9.11
C ASP A 132 -12.83 -11.98 -10.57
N THR A 133 -13.42 -12.83 -11.41
CA THR A 133 -13.71 -12.50 -12.82
C THR A 133 -15.18 -12.73 -13.11
N ARG A 134 -15.78 -11.86 -13.91
CA ARG A 134 -17.08 -12.09 -14.50
C ARG A 134 -17.17 -13.44 -15.22
N SER A 135 -18.23 -14.18 -14.90
CA SER A 135 -18.49 -15.50 -15.47
C SER A 135 -18.97 -15.47 -16.94
N ARG A 136 -19.31 -14.30 -17.47
CA ARG A 136 -19.85 -14.11 -18.83
C ARG A 136 -19.33 -12.81 -19.45
N ALA A 137 -18.75 -12.90 -20.63
CA ALA A 137 -18.34 -11.77 -21.46
C ALA A 137 -19.56 -11.10 -22.14
N ASP A 138 -20.54 -10.65 -21.37
CA ASP A 138 -21.84 -10.17 -21.89
C ASP A 138 -21.76 -8.86 -22.68
N HIS A 139 -20.62 -8.17 -22.66
CA HIS A 139 -20.32 -7.03 -23.52
C HIS A 139 -19.50 -7.38 -24.77
N ASP A 140 -19.19 -8.66 -24.98
CA ASP A 140 -18.43 -9.08 -26.16
C ASP A 140 -19.14 -8.72 -27.47
N PRO A 141 -18.45 -8.11 -28.46
CA PRO A 141 -19.04 -7.76 -29.74
C PRO A 141 -19.43 -8.98 -30.59
N ASP A 142 -18.85 -10.16 -30.34
CA ASP A 142 -19.27 -11.42 -30.93
C ASP A 142 -20.29 -12.12 -30.01
N PRO A 143 -21.58 -12.21 -30.40
CA PRO A 143 -22.60 -12.89 -29.61
C PRO A 143 -22.28 -14.36 -29.31
N ALA A 144 -21.42 -15.01 -30.10
CA ALA A 144 -21.01 -16.39 -29.85
C ALA A 144 -20.07 -16.52 -28.63
N ARG A 145 -19.44 -15.42 -28.21
CA ARG A 145 -18.50 -15.36 -27.08
C ARG A 145 -19.15 -14.86 -25.79
N GLN A 146 -20.38 -14.34 -25.84
CA GLN A 146 -21.04 -13.73 -24.67
C GLN A 146 -21.35 -14.70 -23.52
N SER A 147 -21.28 -16.00 -23.75
CA SER A 147 -21.38 -17.02 -22.71
C SER A 147 -20.04 -17.48 -22.15
N ASP A 148 -18.94 -17.06 -22.75
CA ASP A 148 -17.59 -17.43 -22.30
C ASP A 148 -17.20 -16.58 -21.09
N PRO A 149 -16.36 -17.10 -20.19
CA PRO A 149 -15.86 -16.33 -19.06
C PRO A 149 -14.86 -15.26 -19.49
N VAL A 150 -14.84 -14.14 -18.76
CA VAL A 150 -13.88 -13.05 -18.98
C VAL A 150 -12.52 -13.47 -18.42
N PRO A 151 -11.39 -13.30 -19.15
CA PRO A 151 -10.07 -13.62 -18.60
C PRO A 151 -9.66 -12.70 -17.44
N GLY A 152 -10.09 -11.44 -17.46
CA GLY A 152 -9.98 -10.49 -16.34
C GLY A 152 -8.55 -9.98 -16.12
N ALA A 153 -7.80 -9.70 -17.19
CA ALA A 153 -6.42 -9.22 -17.05
C ALA A 153 -6.37 -7.80 -16.48
N ASN A 154 -7.24 -6.91 -16.97
CA ASN A 154 -7.39 -5.58 -16.40
C ASN A 154 -8.45 -5.58 -15.28
N ASP A 155 -9.60 -6.19 -15.56
CA ASP A 155 -10.76 -6.31 -14.67
C ASP A 155 -10.48 -7.39 -13.60
N GLY A 156 -10.11 -6.94 -12.40
CA GLY A 156 -9.61 -7.74 -11.28
C GLY A 156 -8.08 -7.84 -11.19
N ALA A 157 -7.39 -8.49 -12.13
CA ALA A 157 -5.98 -8.88 -11.92
C ALA A 157 -5.01 -7.69 -11.79
N SER A 158 -5.31 -6.56 -12.43
CA SER A 158 -4.47 -5.37 -12.41
C SER A 158 -4.41 -4.70 -11.03
N GLY A 159 -5.55 -4.52 -10.37
CA GLY A 159 -5.64 -3.96 -9.02
C GLY A 159 -4.95 -4.86 -7.99
N VAL A 160 -5.18 -6.18 -8.08
CA VAL A 160 -4.50 -7.18 -7.23
C VAL A 160 -2.98 -7.05 -7.36
N ALA A 161 -2.47 -6.97 -8.59
CA ALA A 161 -1.03 -6.87 -8.84
C ALA A 161 -0.42 -5.59 -8.25
N VAL A 162 -1.11 -4.45 -8.33
CA VAL A 162 -0.66 -3.20 -7.68
C VAL A 162 -0.59 -3.37 -6.17
N LEU A 163 -1.63 -3.95 -5.54
CA LEU A 163 -1.65 -4.16 -4.09
C LEU A 163 -0.57 -5.14 -3.62
N LEU A 164 -0.32 -6.23 -4.35
CA LEU A 164 0.76 -7.18 -4.05
C LEU A 164 2.13 -6.53 -4.17
N GLU A 165 2.34 -5.70 -5.19
CA GLU A 165 3.60 -4.99 -5.34
C GLU A 165 3.81 -3.96 -4.24
N LEU A 166 2.76 -3.21 -3.87
CA LEU A 166 2.77 -2.34 -2.69
C LEU A 166 3.10 -3.13 -1.41
N ALA A 167 2.57 -4.34 -1.24
CA ALA A 167 2.87 -5.19 -0.10
C ALA A 167 4.37 -5.47 0.04
N ARG A 168 5.08 -5.66 -1.09
CA ARG A 168 6.52 -5.94 -1.15
C ARG A 168 7.39 -4.71 -0.86
N VAL A 169 6.94 -3.52 -1.21
CA VAL A 169 7.76 -2.30 -1.18
C VAL A 169 7.41 -1.34 -0.04
N LEU A 170 6.20 -1.41 0.53
CA LEU A 170 5.80 -0.56 1.64
C LEU A 170 6.70 -0.81 2.86
N PRO A 171 7.25 0.26 3.47
CA PRO A 171 8.09 0.12 4.65
C PRO A 171 7.28 -0.41 5.84
N PRO A 172 7.84 -1.32 6.66
CA PRO A 172 7.13 -1.89 7.81
C PRO A 172 6.92 -0.89 8.95
N ASP A 173 7.65 0.23 8.95
CA ASP A 173 7.61 1.31 9.95
C ASP A 173 6.90 2.58 9.44
N LEU A 174 6.00 2.44 8.46
CA LEU A 174 5.12 3.52 8.02
C LEU A 174 4.33 4.10 9.21
N ASP A 175 4.14 5.41 9.26
CA ASP A 175 3.36 6.07 10.33
C ASP A 175 1.84 5.89 10.21
N LYS A 176 1.41 4.91 9.41
CA LYS A 176 0.01 4.57 9.13
C LYS A 176 -0.21 3.07 9.26
N ASN A 177 -1.39 2.72 9.74
CA ASN A 177 -1.91 1.36 9.68
C ASN A 177 -2.50 1.14 8.29
N VAL A 178 -1.84 0.33 7.46
CA VAL A 178 -2.37 -0.04 6.14
C VAL A 178 -2.93 -1.45 6.20
N TRP A 179 -4.14 -1.64 5.69
CA TRP A 179 -4.70 -2.95 5.39
C TRP A 179 -4.80 -3.09 3.87
N LEU A 180 -4.39 -4.26 3.37
CA LEU A 180 -4.61 -4.65 1.99
C LEU A 180 -5.79 -5.63 1.97
N VAL A 181 -6.82 -5.33 1.19
CA VAL A 181 -8.05 -6.11 1.15
C VAL A 181 -8.37 -6.48 -0.29
N PHE A 182 -8.53 -7.76 -0.55
CA PHE A 182 -8.90 -8.27 -1.87
C PHE A 182 -10.34 -8.78 -1.79
N PHE A 183 -11.25 -8.13 -2.51
CA PHE A 183 -12.68 -8.41 -2.45
C PHE A 183 -13.07 -9.52 -3.42
N ASP A 184 -13.92 -10.42 -2.95
CA ASP A 184 -14.47 -11.53 -3.72
C ASP A 184 -15.87 -11.19 -4.24
N ALA A 185 -16.29 -11.84 -5.33
CA ALA A 185 -17.64 -11.76 -5.89
C ALA A 185 -18.12 -10.31 -6.13
N GLU A 186 -17.26 -9.48 -6.74
CA GLU A 186 -17.60 -8.14 -7.20
C GLU A 186 -18.39 -8.22 -8.52
N ASP A 187 -17.92 -9.04 -9.46
CA ASP A 187 -18.08 -8.75 -10.90
C ASP A 187 -19.16 -9.60 -11.59
N ASP A 188 -19.86 -10.44 -10.81
CA ASP A 188 -20.88 -11.36 -11.32
C ASP A 188 -22.31 -10.78 -11.21
N GLY A 189 -22.43 -9.47 -10.95
CA GLY A 189 -23.72 -8.82 -10.78
C GLY A 189 -24.64 -8.96 -12.00
N ARG A 190 -25.94 -9.14 -11.72
CA ARG A 190 -27.03 -9.43 -12.69
C ARG A 190 -26.92 -10.78 -13.40
N ILE A 191 -25.92 -11.61 -13.08
CA ILE A 191 -25.81 -12.98 -13.58
C ILE A 191 -26.41 -13.93 -12.54
N GLU A 192 -27.38 -14.73 -12.96
CA GLU A 192 -27.99 -15.80 -12.14
C GLU A 192 -28.54 -15.32 -10.78
N GLY A 193 -28.95 -14.04 -10.70
CA GLY A 193 -29.51 -13.43 -9.49
C GLY A 193 -28.49 -12.92 -8.49
N LYS A 194 -27.19 -12.87 -8.85
CA LYS A 194 -26.13 -12.26 -8.06
C LYS A 194 -26.17 -10.73 -8.15
N GLU A 195 -25.71 -10.07 -7.11
CA GLU A 195 -25.52 -8.61 -7.05
C GLU A 195 -24.03 -8.28 -7.26
N TRP A 196 -23.75 -7.02 -7.58
CA TRP A 196 -22.38 -6.50 -7.65
C TRP A 196 -21.78 -6.35 -6.25
N ILE A 197 -20.46 -6.18 -6.16
CA ILE A 197 -19.74 -5.68 -4.96
C ILE A 197 -20.05 -6.44 -3.67
N MET A 198 -20.30 -7.76 -3.75
CA MET A 198 -20.77 -8.54 -2.61
C MET A 198 -19.67 -8.72 -1.55
N GLY A 199 -18.42 -8.88 -1.98
CA GLY A 199 -17.25 -8.99 -1.10
C GLY A 199 -17.00 -7.76 -0.26
N SER A 200 -16.98 -6.58 -0.87
CA SER A 200 -16.80 -5.31 -0.15
C SER A 200 -18.01 -4.99 0.73
N SER A 201 -19.23 -5.27 0.27
CA SER A 201 -20.45 -5.11 1.08
C SER A 201 -20.42 -5.98 2.33
N PHE A 202 -20.02 -7.25 2.19
CA PHE A 202 -19.82 -8.16 3.32
C PHE A 202 -18.70 -7.66 4.25
N PHE A 203 -17.56 -7.27 3.68
CA PHE A 203 -16.42 -6.76 4.45
C PHE A 203 -16.81 -5.55 5.31
N VAL A 204 -17.46 -4.55 4.72
CA VAL A 204 -17.89 -3.34 5.42
C VAL A 204 -18.96 -3.65 6.46
N GLN A 205 -19.91 -4.56 6.16
CA GLN A 205 -20.90 -4.99 7.15
C GLN A 205 -20.24 -5.57 8.42
N GLN A 206 -19.19 -6.37 8.26
CA GLN A 206 -18.44 -6.92 9.40
C GLN A 206 -17.60 -5.85 10.09
N LEU A 207 -16.95 -4.97 9.31
CA LEU A 207 -16.14 -3.86 9.81
C LEU A 207 -16.93 -2.93 10.73
N THR A 208 -18.20 -2.66 10.39
CA THR A 208 -19.08 -1.76 11.13
C THR A 208 -20.01 -2.48 12.12
N ALA A 209 -19.78 -3.77 12.39
CA ALA A 209 -20.67 -4.55 13.26
C ALA A 209 -20.61 -4.10 14.74
N ASP A 210 -19.46 -3.57 15.18
CA ASP A 210 -19.33 -2.90 16.48
C ASP A 210 -19.36 -1.38 16.26
N GLU A 211 -20.47 -0.75 16.63
CA GLU A 211 -20.66 0.71 16.53
C GLU A 211 -19.67 1.53 17.36
N ASN A 212 -18.95 0.91 18.30
CA ASN A 212 -17.93 1.57 19.13
C ASN A 212 -16.50 1.37 18.61
N ALA A 213 -16.30 0.49 17.61
CA ALA A 213 -15.00 0.31 17.01
C ALA A 213 -14.63 1.55 16.20
N PRO A 214 -13.33 1.94 16.16
CA PRO A 214 -12.88 2.97 15.23
C PRO A 214 -13.17 2.54 13.79
N LEU A 215 -13.35 3.51 12.91
CA LEU A 215 -13.45 3.29 11.47
C LEU A 215 -12.13 3.69 10.80
N PRO A 216 -11.83 3.15 9.60
CA PRO A 216 -10.72 3.63 8.79
C PRO A 216 -10.86 5.12 8.48
N ASP A 217 -9.72 5.81 8.41
CA ASP A 217 -9.64 7.21 7.98
C ASP A 217 -9.84 7.35 6.47
N ALA A 218 -9.46 6.33 5.69
CA ALA A 218 -9.69 6.27 4.25
C ALA A 218 -9.73 4.84 3.71
N ALA A 219 -10.44 4.66 2.60
CA ALA A 219 -10.36 3.50 1.73
C ALA A 219 -10.04 3.92 0.28
N VAL A 220 -9.13 3.24 -0.38
CA VAL A 220 -8.81 3.47 -1.80
C VAL A 220 -8.96 2.16 -2.54
N ILE A 221 -9.92 2.11 -3.45
CA ILE A 221 -10.19 0.98 -4.34
C ILE A 221 -9.45 1.22 -5.65
N VAL A 222 -8.87 0.15 -6.17
CA VAL A 222 -8.06 0.14 -7.39
C VAL A 222 -8.67 -0.87 -8.34
N ASP A 223 -9.25 -0.39 -9.43
CA ASP A 223 -9.99 -1.22 -10.39
C ASP A 223 -9.62 -0.88 -11.85
N MET A 224 -9.42 -1.90 -12.69
CA MET A 224 -9.09 -1.76 -14.11
C MET A 224 -7.95 -0.78 -14.44
N ILE A 225 -6.89 -0.75 -13.63
CA ILE A 225 -5.81 0.25 -13.74
C ILE A 225 -4.59 -0.17 -14.59
N GLY A 226 -4.70 -1.29 -15.27
CA GLY A 226 -3.67 -1.90 -16.09
C GLY A 226 -3.64 -1.43 -17.54
N ASP A 227 -4.69 -0.77 -18.05
CA ASP A 227 -4.83 -0.40 -19.47
C ASP A 227 -3.56 0.26 -20.03
N ALA A 228 -3.05 -0.25 -21.15
CA ALA A 228 -1.91 0.33 -21.86
C ALA A 228 -2.14 1.78 -22.32
N ASP A 229 -3.40 2.18 -22.51
CA ASP A 229 -3.82 3.56 -22.76
C ASP A 229 -4.60 4.15 -21.56
N LEU A 230 -4.00 4.08 -20.36
CA LEU A 230 -4.63 4.42 -19.09
C LEU A 230 -5.19 5.85 -19.00
N ASN A 231 -6.46 5.98 -18.60
CA ASN A 231 -7.18 7.24 -18.36
C ASN A 231 -8.03 7.20 -17.07
N VAL A 232 -7.42 7.41 -15.91
CA VAL A 232 -8.10 7.42 -14.59
C VAL A 232 -8.63 8.82 -14.27
N TYR A 233 -9.95 9.00 -14.34
CA TYR A 233 -10.64 10.25 -14.02
C TYR A 233 -11.10 10.30 -12.56
N LEU A 234 -11.49 11.49 -12.08
CA LEU A 234 -12.13 11.63 -10.78
C LEU A 234 -13.55 11.03 -10.82
N GLU A 235 -13.72 9.80 -10.32
CA GLU A 235 -15.02 9.14 -10.19
C GLU A 235 -15.94 9.99 -9.27
N MET A 236 -17.21 10.20 -9.68
CA MET A 236 -18.07 11.22 -9.07
C MET A 236 -18.84 10.79 -7.80
N ASN A 237 -18.74 9.53 -7.35
CA ASN A 237 -19.28 9.01 -6.10
C ASN A 237 -18.21 8.93 -4.98
N SER A 238 -16.94 8.95 -5.37
CA SER A 238 -15.75 9.02 -4.52
C SER A 238 -15.71 10.26 -3.62
N ASP A 239 -14.86 10.22 -2.60
CA ASP A 239 -14.61 11.36 -1.73
C ASP A 239 -13.80 12.46 -2.44
N PRO A 240 -14.36 13.66 -2.64
CA PRO A 240 -13.69 14.69 -3.43
C PRO A 240 -12.42 15.23 -2.76
N GLY A 241 -12.33 15.18 -1.43
CA GLY A 241 -11.13 15.61 -0.70
C GLY A 241 -10.00 14.63 -0.88
N LEU A 242 -10.28 13.35 -0.62
CA LEU A 242 -9.33 12.26 -0.79
C LEU A 242 -8.89 12.09 -2.26
N SER A 243 -9.83 12.18 -3.22
CA SER A 243 -9.46 12.12 -4.64
C SER A 243 -8.55 13.28 -5.04
N ALA A 244 -8.83 14.51 -4.57
CA ALA A 244 -7.97 15.66 -4.88
C ALA A 244 -6.56 15.51 -4.30
N GLU A 245 -6.42 14.88 -3.12
CA GLU A 245 -5.13 14.57 -2.50
C GLU A 245 -4.33 13.57 -3.36
N ILE A 246 -4.93 12.42 -3.68
CA ILE A 246 -4.27 11.35 -4.45
C ILE A 246 -3.92 11.83 -5.87
N TRP A 247 -4.82 12.51 -6.57
CA TRP A 247 -4.53 13.07 -7.90
C TRP A 247 -3.48 14.19 -7.83
N GLY A 248 -3.45 14.96 -6.75
CA GLY A 248 -2.39 15.94 -6.50
C GLY A 248 -1.01 15.28 -6.40
N VAL A 249 -0.93 14.11 -5.75
CA VAL A 249 0.28 13.29 -5.71
C VAL A 249 0.65 12.80 -7.11
N ALA A 250 -0.29 12.24 -7.87
CA ALA A 250 -0.05 11.79 -9.25
C ALA A 250 0.49 12.91 -10.13
N ALA A 251 -0.11 14.11 -10.06
CA ALA A 251 0.36 15.28 -10.80
C ALA A 251 1.78 15.72 -10.37
N SER A 252 2.12 15.59 -9.08
CA SER A 252 3.48 15.90 -8.58
C SER A 252 4.54 14.94 -9.11
N LEU A 253 4.15 13.71 -9.48
CA LEU A 253 5.00 12.71 -10.12
C LEU A 253 5.04 12.85 -11.65
N GLY A 254 4.23 13.74 -12.23
CA GLY A 254 4.14 13.95 -13.68
C GLY A 254 3.12 13.05 -14.38
N TYR A 255 2.21 12.40 -13.65
CA TYR A 255 1.23 11.44 -14.18
C TYR A 255 -0.13 12.05 -14.54
N GLN A 256 -0.26 13.39 -14.56
CA GLN A 256 -1.53 14.09 -14.81
C GLN A 256 -2.16 13.85 -16.19
N GLU A 257 -1.42 13.29 -17.15
CA GLU A 257 -1.96 12.91 -18.46
C GLU A 257 -2.76 11.60 -18.41
N ALA A 258 -2.40 10.68 -17.51
CA ALA A 258 -3.07 9.39 -17.31
C ALA A 258 -3.98 9.38 -16.07
N ILE A 259 -3.62 10.12 -15.01
CA ILE A 259 -4.41 10.27 -13.77
C ILE A 259 -4.97 11.70 -13.75
N ILE A 260 -6.17 11.84 -14.30
CA ILE A 260 -6.72 13.10 -14.82
C ILE A 260 -7.66 13.73 -13.79
N SER A 261 -7.32 14.94 -13.31
CA SER A 261 -8.12 15.67 -12.30
C SER A 261 -9.39 16.31 -12.88
N VAL A 262 -10.16 15.56 -13.64
CA VAL A 262 -11.44 15.96 -14.24
C VAL A 262 -12.52 14.98 -13.78
N PRO A 263 -13.64 15.46 -13.20
CA PRO A 263 -14.76 14.61 -12.84
C PRO A 263 -15.35 13.87 -14.04
N ARG A 264 -15.50 12.55 -13.92
CA ARG A 264 -16.11 11.71 -14.96
C ARG A 264 -16.64 10.40 -14.35
N HIS A 265 -17.65 9.82 -14.99
CA HIS A 265 -18.32 8.58 -14.59
C HIS A 265 -18.99 8.63 -13.20
N ARG A 266 -19.95 7.74 -12.98
CA ARG A 266 -20.59 7.46 -11.69
C ARG A 266 -20.71 5.97 -11.56
N MET A 267 -19.82 5.35 -10.79
CA MET A 267 -19.69 3.92 -10.73
C MET A 267 -20.35 3.37 -9.47
N LEU A 268 -21.06 2.26 -9.64
CA LEU A 268 -21.34 1.37 -8.52
C LEU A 268 -20.17 0.40 -8.50
N ASP A 269 -19.36 0.50 -7.45
CA ASP A 269 -18.12 -0.26 -7.30
C ASP A 269 -17.81 -0.40 -5.78
N ASP A 270 -16.82 -1.21 -5.42
CA ASP A 270 -16.44 -1.64 -4.07
C ASP A 270 -16.16 -0.50 -3.09
N HIS A 271 -15.94 0.73 -3.56
CA HIS A 271 -15.81 1.91 -2.70
C HIS A 271 -17.16 2.36 -2.09
N ILE A 272 -18.29 2.03 -2.72
CA ILE A 272 -19.63 2.50 -2.35
C ILE A 272 -20.05 2.04 -0.94
N PRO A 273 -19.87 0.77 -0.52
CA PRO A 273 -20.17 0.34 0.84
C PRO A 273 -19.44 1.17 1.91
N PHE A 274 -18.17 1.54 1.67
CA PHE A 274 -17.40 2.40 2.57
C PHE A 274 -18.02 3.81 2.66
N ARG A 275 -18.36 4.42 1.52
CA ARG A 275 -19.03 5.74 1.47
C ARG A 275 -20.35 5.71 2.25
N ASN A 276 -21.14 4.65 2.09
CA ASN A 276 -22.42 4.48 2.80
C ASN A 276 -22.24 4.32 4.31
N ALA A 277 -21.11 3.77 4.76
CA ALA A 277 -20.72 3.67 6.16
C ALA A 277 -20.11 4.97 6.74
N GLY A 278 -19.96 6.02 5.93
CA GLY A 278 -19.37 7.29 6.34
C GLY A 278 -17.83 7.31 6.33
N ILE A 279 -17.20 6.31 5.70
CA ILE A 279 -15.75 6.23 5.51
C ILE A 279 -15.40 6.99 4.21
N PRO A 280 -14.46 7.95 4.23
CA PRO A 280 -13.93 8.55 3.01
C PRO A 280 -13.36 7.44 2.10
N ALA A 281 -13.87 7.33 0.88
CA ALA A 281 -13.44 6.28 -0.03
C ALA A 281 -13.31 6.80 -1.45
N VAL A 282 -12.31 6.31 -2.18
CA VAL A 282 -12.04 6.67 -3.57
C VAL A 282 -11.94 5.42 -4.40
N ASP A 283 -12.44 5.51 -5.62
CA ASP A 283 -12.24 4.53 -6.68
C ASP A 283 -11.30 5.10 -7.75
N MET A 284 -10.17 4.43 -7.94
CA MET A 284 -9.23 4.67 -9.02
C MET A 284 -9.53 3.68 -10.13
N ILE A 285 -10.37 4.11 -11.08
CA ILE A 285 -10.86 3.28 -12.19
C ILE A 285 -10.65 3.92 -13.56
N ASP A 286 -10.24 3.10 -14.53
CA ASP A 286 -10.32 3.44 -15.95
C ASP A 286 -11.53 2.74 -16.59
N PHE A 287 -12.62 3.49 -16.72
CA PHE A 287 -13.86 2.98 -17.29
C PHE A 287 -14.03 3.32 -18.79
N ASP A 288 -13.08 4.05 -19.39
CA ASP A 288 -13.05 4.26 -20.84
C ASP A 288 -12.30 3.11 -21.54
N TYR A 289 -12.47 1.87 -21.05
CA TYR A 289 -11.76 0.66 -21.44
C TYR A 289 -12.58 -0.23 -22.41
N PRO A 290 -12.22 -0.36 -23.71
CA PRO A 290 -13.04 -1.05 -24.71
C PRO A 290 -13.19 -2.57 -24.50
N TYR A 291 -12.31 -3.18 -23.71
CA TYR A 291 -12.28 -4.63 -23.52
C TYR A 291 -13.03 -5.07 -22.25
N TRP A 292 -13.57 -4.12 -21.48
CA TRP A 292 -14.39 -4.40 -20.29
C TRP A 292 -15.53 -5.38 -20.61
N HIS A 293 -15.64 -6.42 -19.78
CA HIS A 293 -16.62 -7.52 -19.91
C HIS A 293 -16.62 -8.19 -21.29
N THR A 294 -15.46 -8.27 -21.94
CA THR A 294 -15.23 -9.03 -23.19
C THR A 294 -14.18 -10.11 -23.00
N VAL A 295 -14.11 -11.07 -23.93
CA VAL A 295 -13.04 -12.08 -23.91
C VAL A 295 -11.66 -11.54 -24.28
N GLU A 296 -11.60 -10.27 -24.72
CA GLU A 296 -10.38 -9.57 -25.11
C GLU A 296 -9.74 -8.79 -23.93
N ASP A 297 -10.30 -8.90 -22.71
CA ASP A 297 -9.62 -8.40 -21.50
C ASP A 297 -8.45 -9.34 -21.12
N THR A 298 -7.41 -9.29 -21.94
CA THR A 298 -6.25 -10.17 -21.92
C THR A 298 -4.96 -9.42 -21.56
N VAL A 299 -3.92 -10.16 -21.16
CA VAL A 299 -2.65 -9.61 -20.67
C VAL A 299 -1.99 -8.61 -21.64
N ASP A 300 -2.18 -8.77 -22.96
CA ASP A 300 -1.63 -7.83 -23.96
C ASP A 300 -2.29 -6.44 -23.95
N LYS A 301 -3.39 -6.26 -23.21
CA LYS A 301 -4.01 -4.95 -22.95
C LYS A 301 -3.42 -4.26 -21.72
N VAL A 302 -2.68 -4.99 -20.90
CA VAL A 302 -2.11 -4.49 -19.65
C VAL A 302 -0.67 -4.00 -19.89
N SER A 303 -0.30 -2.93 -19.20
CA SER A 303 1.02 -2.29 -19.31
C SER A 303 1.67 -2.11 -17.94
N ALA A 304 2.92 -2.59 -17.81
CA ALA A 304 3.77 -2.35 -16.65
C ALA A 304 3.92 -0.84 -16.33
N LYS A 305 3.88 0.02 -17.35
CA LYS A 305 3.92 1.48 -17.16
C LYS A 305 2.67 1.99 -16.43
N SER A 306 1.49 1.49 -16.79
CA SER A 306 0.22 1.88 -16.16
C SER A 306 0.17 1.46 -14.70
N LEU A 307 0.55 0.20 -14.43
CA LEU A 307 0.70 -0.31 -13.07
C LEU A 307 1.70 0.53 -12.26
N THR A 308 2.83 0.94 -12.85
CA THR A 308 3.84 1.81 -12.21
C THR A 308 3.25 3.16 -11.82
N MET A 309 2.50 3.83 -12.71
CA MET A 309 1.94 5.16 -12.43
C MET A 309 1.02 5.14 -11.21
N ILE A 310 0.22 4.09 -11.08
CA ILE A 310 -0.72 3.91 -9.97
C ILE A 310 0.01 3.52 -8.69
N GLY A 311 0.87 2.50 -8.79
CA GLY A 311 1.68 2.01 -7.69
C GLY A 311 2.55 3.09 -7.05
N GLU A 312 3.27 3.87 -7.85
CA GLU A 312 4.10 4.97 -7.34
C GLU A 312 3.25 6.11 -6.75
N THR A 313 2.09 6.41 -7.34
CA THR A 313 1.16 7.41 -6.80
C THR A 313 0.72 7.01 -5.39
N LEU A 314 0.23 5.78 -5.22
CA LEU A 314 -0.23 5.27 -3.93
C LEU A 314 0.91 5.13 -2.92
N LEU A 315 2.07 4.62 -3.35
CA LEU A 315 3.26 4.53 -2.51
C LEU A 315 3.70 5.91 -2.00
N LYS A 316 3.73 6.91 -2.90
CA LYS A 316 4.10 8.28 -2.55
C LYS A 316 3.07 8.90 -1.61
N TRP A 317 1.78 8.71 -1.87
CA TRP A 317 0.68 9.22 -1.06
C TRP A 317 0.72 8.66 0.37
N LEU A 318 0.83 7.33 0.51
CA LEU A 318 0.94 6.68 1.82
C LEU A 318 2.17 7.14 2.63
N SER A 319 3.26 7.48 1.93
CA SER A 319 4.52 7.92 2.53
C SER A 319 4.55 9.41 2.92
N GLN A 320 3.50 10.18 2.63
CA GLN A 320 3.38 11.56 3.12
C GLN A 320 3.04 11.55 4.61
N PRO A 321 3.56 12.50 5.43
CA PRO A 321 3.23 12.59 6.85
C PRO A 321 1.77 13.02 7.10
#